data_AF-A0A7K2MRW5-F1
#
_entry.id   AF-A0A7K2MRW5-F1
#
_cell.length_a   1.000
_cell.length_b   1.000
_cell.length_c   1.000
_cell.angle_alpha   90.00
_cell.angle_beta   90.00
_cell.angle_gamma   90.00
#
_symmetry.space_group_name_H-M   'P 1'
#
loop_
_entity.id
_entity.type
_entity.pdbx_description
1 polymer ?
#
loop_
_entity_poly.entity_id
_entity_poly.type
_entity_poly.pdbx_seq_one_letter_code
_entity_poly.pdbx_strand_id
1 'polypeptide(L)'
;MPDPAPGEPLPAVREPERGTATAPVPAAEANPDPRPGARGETRPEARLEARPEERSEAPSSGRAAPVDPAPADARSPSLLAEPVQRINEAVRMGRIESAAAMAEQTIASAVQRLGAEHPEVLQLRELAAYIAYLAGDAHRSFVLSMALARVRRGSDDQGAFGNVMSAAAAWRALRDPALGLALGHELIALWDAMAAAGGAAAADPSQLEAARARMGRLAERARGVGEGPRETEGPRAQDR
;
A
#
# COMPACT_ATOMS: atom_id res chain seq x y z
N MET A 1 -7.40 -71.22 -12.20
CA MET A 1 -7.86 -69.96 -11.56
C MET A 1 -7.10 -69.81 -10.26
N PRO A 2 -5.96 -69.10 -10.22
CA PRO A 2 -5.24 -68.84 -8.98
C PRO A 2 -5.82 -67.62 -8.24
N ASP A 3 -5.81 -67.73 -6.92
CA ASP A 3 -6.29 -66.77 -5.91
C ASP A 3 -5.34 -65.55 -5.83
N PRO A 4 -5.83 -64.28 -5.74
CA PRO A 4 -4.96 -63.11 -5.64
C PRO A 4 -4.48 -62.89 -4.19
N ALA A 5 -3.17 -62.66 -4.05
CA ALA A 5 -2.52 -62.27 -2.80
C ALA A 5 -2.96 -60.87 -2.31
N PRO A 6 -2.98 -60.61 -0.97
CA PRO A 6 -3.38 -59.33 -0.40
C PRO A 6 -2.32 -58.25 -0.67
N GLY A 7 -2.74 -57.20 -1.40
CA GLY A 7 -1.94 -56.02 -1.71
C GLY A 7 -1.73 -55.10 -0.51
N GLU A 8 -0.53 -54.51 -0.49
CA GLU A 8 0.01 -53.60 0.52
C GLU A 8 -0.84 -52.32 0.72
N PRO A 9 -0.80 -51.71 1.93
CA PRO A 9 -1.56 -50.50 2.23
C PRO A 9 -0.99 -49.27 1.51
N LEU A 10 -1.89 -48.49 0.90
CA LEU A 10 -1.63 -47.22 0.21
C LEU A 10 -1.00 -46.17 1.16
N PRO A 11 -0.08 -45.31 0.66
CA PRO A 11 0.47 -44.22 1.44
C PRO A 11 -0.58 -43.13 1.70
N ALA A 12 -0.68 -42.74 2.97
CA ALA A 12 -1.57 -41.69 3.45
C ALA A 12 -1.32 -40.35 2.74
N VAL A 13 -2.38 -39.79 2.18
CA VAL A 13 -2.44 -38.42 1.66
C VAL A 13 -2.17 -37.46 2.82
N ARG A 14 -1.03 -36.74 2.76
CA ARG A 14 -0.74 -35.65 3.69
C ARG A 14 -1.58 -34.43 3.28
N GLU A 15 -2.51 -34.04 4.14
CA GLU A 15 -3.22 -32.78 4.05
C GLU A 15 -2.23 -31.59 4.14
N PRO A 16 -2.37 -30.53 3.32
CA PRO A 16 -1.57 -29.34 3.49
C PRO A 16 -2.15 -28.50 4.65
N GLU A 17 -1.35 -28.40 5.72
CA GLU A 17 -1.49 -27.46 6.82
C GLU A 17 -1.85 -26.06 6.31
N ARG A 18 -3.04 -25.56 6.69
CA ARG A 18 -3.46 -24.17 6.51
C ARG A 18 -2.59 -23.27 7.38
N GLY A 19 -1.47 -22.84 6.82
CA GLY A 19 -0.69 -21.73 7.36
C GLY A 19 -1.53 -20.46 7.33
N THR A 20 -1.92 -19.99 8.51
CA THR A 20 -2.55 -18.70 8.76
C THR A 20 -1.63 -17.57 8.31
N ALA A 21 -1.77 -17.14 7.06
CA ALA A 21 -1.20 -15.89 6.57
C ALA A 21 -2.10 -14.74 7.05
N THR A 22 -1.83 -14.23 8.25
CA THR A 22 -2.41 -12.97 8.73
C THR A 22 -1.80 -11.82 7.91
N ALA A 23 -2.50 -11.38 6.87
CA ALA A 23 -2.20 -10.12 6.19
C ALA A 23 -2.72 -8.95 7.04
N PRO A 24 -1.96 -7.85 7.22
CA PRO A 24 -2.45 -6.68 7.93
C PRO A 24 -3.46 -5.91 7.07
N VAL A 25 -4.63 -5.67 7.64
CA VAL A 25 -5.69 -4.80 7.10
C VAL A 25 -5.29 -3.34 7.37
N PRO A 26 -5.28 -2.42 6.40
CA PRO A 26 -5.08 -1.01 6.69
C PRO A 26 -6.37 -0.43 7.29
N ALA A 27 -6.33 -0.09 8.57
CA ALA A 27 -7.40 0.62 9.25
C ALA A 27 -7.24 2.14 9.03
N ALA A 28 -8.12 2.72 8.22
CA ALA A 28 -8.68 4.03 8.46
C ALA A 28 -9.97 3.77 9.30
N GLU A 29 -10.32 4.45 10.39
CA GLU A 29 -10.16 5.86 10.73
C GLU A 29 -10.59 6.10 12.20
N ALA A 30 -10.21 7.27 12.74
CA ALA A 30 -10.93 8.09 13.74
C ALA A 30 -10.77 7.88 15.28
N ASN A 31 -9.99 8.82 15.83
CA ASN A 31 -10.22 9.68 17.02
C ASN A 31 -9.84 9.24 18.46
N PRO A 32 -9.30 10.16 19.29
CA PRO A 32 -8.72 9.86 20.60
C PRO A 32 -9.74 10.00 21.73
N ASP A 33 -9.67 9.08 22.70
CA ASP A 33 -10.36 9.20 23.99
C ASP A 33 -9.41 9.84 25.02
N PRO A 34 -9.90 10.75 25.89
CA PRO A 34 -9.07 11.47 26.85
C PRO A 34 -8.82 10.62 28.11
N ARG A 35 -7.55 10.55 28.53
CA ARG A 35 -7.14 9.91 29.78
C ARG A 35 -7.56 10.75 31.00
N PRO A 36 -8.14 10.17 32.06
CA PRO A 36 -8.10 10.76 33.39
C PRO A 36 -7.14 9.96 34.29
N GLY A 37 -6.20 10.64 34.93
CA GLY A 37 -5.37 10.00 35.94
C GLY A 37 -4.17 10.83 36.41
N ALA A 38 -4.41 11.80 37.29
CA ALA A 38 -3.40 12.23 38.25
C ALA A 38 -4.08 12.55 39.58
N ARG A 39 -3.65 11.83 40.62
CA ARG A 39 -4.02 12.01 42.02
C ARG A 39 -3.57 13.38 42.53
N GLY A 40 -4.39 13.93 43.43
CA GLY A 40 -3.97 14.21 44.81
C GLY A 40 -3.29 15.54 45.09
N GLU A 41 -3.93 16.28 46.00
CA GLU A 41 -3.35 17.30 46.89
C GLU A 41 -3.09 18.66 46.20
N THR A 42 -3.56 19.83 46.65
CA THR A 42 -3.98 20.32 47.97
C THR A 42 -4.97 21.49 47.82
N ARG A 43 -5.95 21.58 48.74
CA ARG A 43 -6.75 22.79 49.04
C ARG A 43 -5.84 23.89 49.62
N PRO A 44 -6.08 25.18 49.31
CA PRO A 44 -6.58 26.06 50.35
C PRO A 44 -7.76 26.95 49.90
N GLU A 45 -8.50 27.40 50.90
CA GLU A 45 -9.67 28.28 50.82
C GLU A 45 -9.28 29.75 50.56
N ALA A 46 -10.12 30.48 49.84
CA ALA A 46 -10.47 31.90 50.05
C ALA A 46 -11.52 32.29 49.00
N ARG A 47 -12.81 32.25 49.32
CA ARG A 47 -13.65 33.37 49.80
C ARG A 47 -13.74 34.56 48.81
N LEU A 48 -14.97 34.76 48.32
CA LEU A 48 -15.48 35.82 47.46
C LEU A 48 -15.13 37.24 47.90
N GLU A 49 -14.78 38.11 46.93
CA GLU A 49 -15.19 39.53 46.82
C GLU A 49 -15.19 39.88 45.30
N ALA A 50 -16.35 40.15 44.68
CA ALA A 50 -17.01 41.44 44.47
C ALA A 50 -16.67 42.12 43.11
N ARG A 51 -17.75 42.47 42.38
CA ARG A 51 -17.95 43.16 41.09
C ARG A 51 -17.35 44.60 41.01
N PRO A 52 -17.58 45.46 39.98
CA PRO A 52 -17.90 45.31 38.52
C PRO A 52 -17.09 46.28 37.58
N GLU A 53 -17.35 46.19 36.24
CA GLU A 53 -17.34 47.28 35.22
C GLU A 53 -15.99 47.98 34.87
N GLU A 54 -15.62 48.41 33.66
CA GLU A 54 -16.22 49.18 32.55
C GLU A 54 -15.15 49.20 31.40
N ARG A 55 -15.42 49.09 30.08
CA ARG A 55 -15.81 50.12 29.08
C ARG A 55 -14.74 50.34 27.96
N SER A 56 -15.26 50.57 26.74
CA SER A 56 -14.69 51.21 25.52
C SER A 56 -13.76 50.38 24.60
N GLU A 57 -14.15 50.06 23.35
CA GLU A 57 -14.27 50.92 22.12
C GLU A 57 -12.93 51.52 21.67
N ALA A 58 -12.47 51.51 20.40
CA ALA A 58 -12.94 51.01 19.10
C ALA A 58 -11.74 51.03 18.08
N PRO A 59 -11.85 51.32 16.76
CA PRO A 59 -11.34 50.46 15.66
C PRO A 59 -10.15 51.06 14.86
N SER A 60 -9.41 50.26 14.07
CA SER A 60 -8.75 50.79 12.86
C SER A 60 -8.19 49.73 11.89
N SER A 61 -8.52 49.93 10.62
CA SER A 61 -7.74 49.74 9.39
C SER A 61 -7.30 48.34 8.95
N GLY A 62 -8.03 47.84 7.94
CA GLY A 62 -7.52 47.92 6.56
C GLY A 62 -6.17 47.23 6.30
N ARG A 63 -6.21 45.91 6.09
CA ARG A 63 -5.15 45.19 5.40
C ARG A 63 -5.77 44.19 4.44
N ALA A 64 -5.36 44.27 3.17
CA ALA A 64 -5.76 43.38 2.10
C ALA A 64 -5.66 41.92 2.55
N ALA A 65 -6.74 41.18 2.36
CA ALA A 65 -6.81 39.75 2.65
C ALA A 65 -5.74 39.00 1.83
N PRO A 66 -4.92 38.14 2.45
CA PRO A 66 -4.33 37.05 1.70
C PRO A 66 -5.49 36.18 1.21
N VAL A 67 -5.56 35.92 -0.09
CA VAL A 67 -6.34 34.79 -0.59
C VAL A 67 -5.62 33.55 -0.09
N ASP A 68 -5.98 33.10 1.11
CA ASP A 68 -5.63 31.75 1.55
C ASP A 68 -6.21 30.78 0.51
N PRO A 69 -5.43 29.83 -0.02
CA PRO A 69 -6.01 28.73 -0.75
C PRO A 69 -6.94 28.02 0.23
N ALA A 70 -8.24 28.15 -0.02
CA ALA A 70 -9.26 27.58 0.83
C ALA A 70 -8.94 26.10 1.09
N PRO A 71 -9.01 25.62 2.34
CA PRO A 71 -8.94 24.19 2.61
C PRO A 71 -10.06 23.54 1.79
N ALA A 72 -9.73 22.54 0.99
CA ALA A 72 -10.70 21.77 0.22
C ALA A 72 -11.91 21.46 1.11
N ASP A 73 -13.08 21.90 0.67
CA ASP A 73 -14.32 21.93 1.44
C ASP A 73 -14.58 20.60 2.16
N ALA A 74 -14.35 20.57 3.47
CA ALA A 74 -14.83 19.52 4.37
C ALA A 74 -16.38 19.50 4.51
N ARG A 75 -17.10 20.24 3.65
CA ARG A 75 -18.57 20.41 3.69
C ARG A 75 -19.30 19.83 2.49
N SER A 76 -18.60 19.41 1.44
CA SER A 76 -19.22 18.74 0.31
C SER A 76 -19.13 17.22 0.51
N PRO A 77 -20.25 16.48 0.54
CA PRO A 77 -20.19 15.03 0.62
C PRO A 77 -19.41 14.48 -0.58
N SER A 78 -18.43 13.61 -0.32
CA SER A 78 -17.62 12.99 -1.37
C SER A 78 -18.51 12.33 -2.40
N LEU A 79 -18.31 12.70 -3.67
CA LEU A 79 -19.05 12.14 -4.80
C LEU A 79 -18.72 10.66 -5.04
N LEU A 80 -17.66 10.15 -4.42
CA LEU A 80 -17.20 8.76 -4.50
C LEU A 80 -17.53 7.93 -3.26
N ALA A 81 -18.14 8.51 -2.21
CA ALA A 81 -18.43 7.79 -0.97
C ALA A 81 -19.26 6.53 -1.19
N GLU A 82 -20.40 6.64 -1.88
CA GLU A 82 -21.29 5.51 -2.15
C GLU A 82 -20.66 4.45 -3.08
N PRO A 83 -20.02 4.83 -4.21
CA PRO A 83 -19.28 3.87 -5.03
C PRO A 83 -18.17 3.14 -4.28
N VAL A 84 -17.38 3.86 -3.46
CA VAL A 84 -16.30 3.27 -2.67
C VAL A 84 -16.84 2.29 -1.62
N GLN A 85 -17.96 2.61 -0.98
CA GLN A 85 -18.62 1.69 -0.05
C GLN A 85 -19.04 0.38 -0.74
N ARG A 86 -19.65 0.44 -1.93
CA ARG A 86 -20.02 -0.76 -2.70
C ARG A 86 -18.81 -1.60 -3.11
N ILE A 87 -17.73 -0.94 -3.53
CA ILE A 87 -16.47 -1.64 -3.87
C ILE A 87 -15.92 -2.35 -2.64
N ASN A 88 -15.82 -1.66 -1.50
CA ASN A 88 -15.33 -2.24 -0.24
C ASN A 88 -16.20 -3.40 0.25
N GLU A 89 -17.51 -3.30 0.06
CA GLU A 89 -18.42 -4.40 0.39
C GLU A 89 -18.16 -5.63 -0.48
N ALA A 90 -17.97 -5.45 -1.79
CA ALA A 90 -17.60 -6.55 -2.67
C ALA A 90 -16.25 -7.19 -2.29
N VAL A 91 -15.26 -6.39 -1.90
CA VAL A 91 -13.98 -6.89 -1.35
C VAL A 91 -14.21 -7.72 -0.09
N ARG A 92 -15.01 -7.21 0.87
CA ARG A 92 -15.31 -7.92 2.12
C ARG A 92 -16.02 -9.25 1.88
N MET A 93 -16.92 -9.30 0.90
CA MET A 93 -17.61 -10.53 0.48
C MET A 93 -16.74 -11.45 -0.40
N GLY A 94 -15.46 -11.12 -0.64
CA GLY A 94 -14.55 -11.91 -1.46
C GLY A 94 -14.86 -11.88 -2.97
N ARG A 95 -15.72 -10.97 -3.44
CA ARG A 95 -16.07 -10.79 -4.85
C ARG A 95 -15.06 -9.89 -5.55
N ILE A 96 -13.81 -10.33 -5.60
CA ILE A 96 -12.67 -9.51 -6.01
C ILE A 96 -12.78 -9.02 -7.47
N GLU A 97 -13.22 -9.88 -8.38
CA GLU A 97 -13.40 -9.54 -9.80
C GLU A 97 -14.50 -8.49 -9.99
N SER A 98 -15.59 -8.61 -9.22
CA SER A 98 -16.66 -7.62 -9.23
C SER A 98 -16.19 -6.29 -8.65
N ALA A 99 -15.40 -6.32 -7.57
CA ALA A 99 -14.79 -5.12 -6.99
C ALA A 99 -13.85 -4.42 -8.00
N ALA A 100 -13.05 -5.18 -8.73
CA ALA A 100 -12.15 -4.66 -9.77
C ALA A 100 -12.93 -3.95 -10.88
N ALA A 101 -13.96 -4.61 -11.43
CA ALA A 101 -14.80 -4.02 -12.48
C ALA A 101 -15.51 -2.74 -12.01
N MET A 102 -16.05 -2.73 -10.78
CA MET A 102 -16.66 -1.53 -10.20
C MET A 102 -15.64 -0.40 -9.99
N ALA A 103 -14.44 -0.72 -9.53
CA ALA A 103 -13.38 0.27 -9.34
C ALA A 103 -12.97 0.90 -10.67
N GLU A 104 -12.75 0.11 -11.72
CA GLU A 104 -12.37 0.61 -13.04
C GLU A 104 -13.43 1.55 -13.65
N GLN A 105 -14.71 1.15 -13.60
CA GLN A 105 -15.82 1.98 -14.06
C GLN A 105 -15.92 3.29 -13.27
N THR A 106 -15.77 3.20 -11.95
CA THR A 106 -15.84 4.37 -11.07
C THR A 106 -14.66 5.31 -11.32
N ILE A 107 -13.44 4.79 -11.53
CA ILE A 107 -12.25 5.59 -11.89
C ILE A 107 -12.49 6.31 -13.20
N ALA A 108 -12.95 5.62 -14.25
CA ALA A 108 -13.20 6.25 -15.54
C ALA A 108 -14.20 7.42 -15.42
N SER A 109 -15.30 7.22 -14.71
CA SER A 109 -16.28 8.29 -14.44
C SER A 109 -15.71 9.42 -13.59
N ALA A 110 -14.95 9.11 -12.54
CA ALA A 110 -14.39 10.10 -11.63
C ALA A 110 -13.32 10.96 -12.31
N VAL A 111 -12.46 10.37 -13.15
CA VAL A 111 -11.45 11.10 -13.94
C VAL A 111 -12.11 12.13 -14.86
N GLN A 112 -13.21 11.77 -15.52
CA GLN A 112 -13.91 12.70 -16.42
C GLN A 112 -14.55 13.87 -15.67
N ARG A 113 -14.97 13.69 -14.41
CA ARG A 113 -15.66 14.71 -13.62
C ARG A 113 -14.73 15.58 -12.78
N LEU A 114 -13.68 14.98 -12.22
CA LEU A 114 -12.83 15.60 -11.20
C LEU A 114 -11.39 15.82 -11.68
N GLY A 115 -10.98 15.14 -12.75
CA GLY A 115 -9.59 15.11 -13.23
C GLY A 115 -8.79 13.95 -12.65
N ALA A 116 -7.70 13.58 -13.33
CA ALA A 116 -6.91 12.40 -12.99
C ALA A 116 -6.12 12.54 -11.67
N GLU A 117 -5.70 13.75 -11.29
CA GLU A 117 -4.88 13.97 -10.10
C GLU A 117 -5.70 14.42 -8.87
N HIS A 118 -7.03 14.47 -8.99
CA HIS A 118 -7.90 14.83 -7.87
C HIS A 118 -7.74 13.85 -6.70
N PRO A 119 -7.64 14.32 -5.43
CA PRO A 119 -7.36 13.45 -4.28
C PRO A 119 -8.30 12.24 -4.15
N GLU A 120 -9.61 12.43 -4.34
CA GLU A 120 -10.58 11.32 -4.32
C GLU A 120 -10.31 10.26 -5.41
N VAL A 121 -9.83 10.67 -6.59
CA VAL A 121 -9.49 9.76 -7.69
C VAL A 121 -8.20 9.00 -7.38
N LEU A 122 -7.21 9.66 -6.76
CA LEU A 122 -5.99 9.01 -6.29
C LEU A 122 -6.30 7.95 -5.23
N GLN A 123 -7.18 8.26 -4.27
CA GLN A 123 -7.63 7.30 -3.25
C GLN A 123 -8.36 6.09 -3.87
N LEU A 124 -9.21 6.33 -4.87
CA LEU A 124 -9.90 5.25 -5.57
C LEU A 124 -8.93 4.37 -6.37
N ARG A 125 -7.90 4.95 -7.00
CA ARG A 125 -6.85 4.18 -7.68
C ARG A 125 -5.99 3.38 -6.71
N GLU A 126 -5.77 3.89 -5.50
CA GLU A 126 -5.10 3.14 -4.44
C GLU A 126 -5.89 1.90 -4.03
N LEU A 127 -7.21 2.04 -3.87
CA LEU A 127 -8.11 0.91 -3.65
C LEU A 127 -8.05 -0.08 -4.83
N ALA A 128 -7.99 0.40 -6.07
CA ALA A 128 -7.84 -0.48 -7.24
C ALA A 128 -6.50 -1.24 -7.24
N ALA A 129 -5.40 -0.62 -6.81
CA ALA A 129 -4.11 -1.29 -6.65
C ALA A 129 -4.17 -2.40 -5.60
N TYR A 130 -4.88 -2.17 -4.50
CA TYR A 130 -5.12 -3.17 -3.47
C TYR A 130 -6.00 -4.33 -3.97
N ILE A 131 -7.07 -4.04 -4.70
CA ILE A 131 -7.94 -5.07 -5.30
C ILE A 131 -7.14 -5.93 -6.28
N ALA A 132 -6.28 -5.33 -7.11
CA ALA A 132 -5.39 -6.08 -8.00
C ALA A 132 -4.45 -7.02 -7.24
N TYR A 133 -3.92 -6.58 -6.09
CA TYR A 133 -3.11 -7.42 -5.22
C TYR A 133 -3.90 -8.63 -4.68
N LEU A 134 -5.14 -8.40 -4.21
CA LEU A 134 -6.03 -9.46 -3.73
C LEU A 134 -6.42 -10.45 -4.83
N ALA A 135 -6.54 -9.98 -6.07
CA ALA A 135 -6.80 -10.83 -7.24
C ALA A 135 -5.59 -11.68 -7.66
N GLY A 136 -4.44 -11.50 -7.01
CA GLY A 136 -3.18 -12.14 -7.41
C GLY A 136 -2.48 -11.47 -8.60
N ASP A 137 -3.02 -10.35 -9.12
CA ASP A 137 -2.38 -9.56 -10.17
C ASP A 137 -1.35 -8.59 -9.56
N ALA A 138 -0.24 -9.19 -9.11
CA ALA A 138 0.88 -8.49 -8.50
C ALA A 138 1.51 -7.45 -9.46
N HIS A 139 1.48 -7.71 -10.77
CA HIS A 139 2.05 -6.78 -11.74
C HIS A 139 1.21 -5.51 -11.86
N ARG A 140 -0.12 -5.65 -12.03
CA ARG A 140 -1.03 -4.49 -12.07
C ARG A 140 -1.00 -3.69 -10.78
N SER A 141 -1.00 -4.37 -9.63
CA SER A 141 -0.88 -3.72 -8.32
C SER A 141 0.40 -2.90 -8.22
N PHE A 142 1.55 -3.47 -8.62
CA PHE A 142 2.84 -2.78 -8.65
C PHE A 142 2.80 -1.51 -9.50
N VAL A 143 2.31 -1.62 -10.74
CA VAL A 143 2.28 -0.49 -11.69
C VAL A 143 1.41 0.65 -11.15
N LEU A 144 0.22 0.33 -10.63
CA LEU A 144 -0.68 1.34 -10.06
C LEU A 144 -0.06 2.04 -8.84
N SER A 145 0.53 1.27 -7.93
CA SER A 145 1.18 1.83 -6.74
C SER A 145 2.39 2.71 -7.09
N MET A 146 3.24 2.30 -8.05
CA MET A 146 4.36 3.12 -8.50
C MET A 146 3.90 4.41 -9.19
N ALA A 147 2.82 4.37 -9.97
CA ALA A 147 2.24 5.57 -10.59
C ALA A 147 1.71 6.55 -9.54
N LEU A 148 0.98 6.06 -8.53
CA LEU A 148 0.48 6.88 -7.42
C LEU A 148 1.61 7.52 -6.62
N ALA A 149 2.66 6.74 -6.29
CA ALA A 149 3.83 7.26 -5.61
C ALA A 149 4.43 8.45 -6.38
N ARG A 150 4.61 8.32 -7.70
CA ARG A 150 5.18 9.39 -8.53
C ARG A 150 4.31 10.65 -8.56
N VAL A 151 2.98 10.51 -8.62
CA VAL A 151 2.04 11.66 -8.62
C VAL A 151 2.02 12.39 -7.27
N ARG A 152 2.07 11.65 -6.15
CA ARG A 152 2.02 12.24 -4.81
C ARG A 152 3.34 12.90 -4.36
N ARG A 153 4.46 12.63 -5.03
CA ARG A 153 5.76 13.20 -4.63
C ARG A 153 5.73 14.73 -4.64
N GLY A 154 6.27 15.32 -3.58
CA GLY A 154 6.36 16.77 -3.39
C GLY A 154 5.06 17.44 -2.90
N SER A 155 3.91 16.79 -3.00
CA SER A 155 2.63 17.28 -2.46
C SER A 155 2.16 16.49 -1.23
N ASP A 156 2.44 15.18 -1.20
CA ASP A 156 2.13 14.23 -0.13
C ASP A 156 3.21 13.14 -0.09
N ASP A 157 4.39 13.47 0.45
CA ASP A 157 5.53 12.54 0.49
C ASP A 157 5.27 11.32 1.39
N GLN A 158 4.41 11.48 2.41
CA GLN A 158 4.01 10.38 3.28
C GLN A 158 3.13 9.36 2.53
N GLY A 159 2.10 9.83 1.83
CA GLY A 159 1.25 8.98 0.99
C GLY A 159 2.05 8.37 -0.16
N ALA A 160 2.95 9.13 -0.78
CA ALA A 160 3.86 8.63 -1.81
C ALA A 160 4.70 7.45 -1.30
N PHE A 161 5.26 7.54 -0.08
CA PHE A 161 6.04 6.45 0.50
C PHE A 161 5.15 5.25 0.86
N GLY A 162 3.94 5.48 1.36
CA GLY A 162 2.95 4.41 1.54
C GLY A 162 2.69 3.63 0.25
N ASN A 163 2.58 4.33 -0.89
CA ASN A 163 2.43 3.67 -2.19
C ASN A 163 3.72 2.94 -2.64
N VAL A 164 4.93 3.42 -2.32
CA VAL A 164 6.18 2.66 -2.52
C VAL A 164 6.16 1.35 -1.73
N MET A 165 5.68 1.38 -0.49
CA MET A 165 5.56 0.17 0.34
C MET A 165 4.56 -0.84 -0.24
N SER A 166 3.42 -0.37 -0.74
CA SER A 166 2.45 -1.22 -1.45
C SER A 166 3.05 -1.83 -2.73
N ALA A 167 3.78 -1.03 -3.51
CA ALA A 167 4.52 -1.54 -4.67
C ALA A 167 5.57 -2.59 -4.26
N ALA A 168 6.31 -2.36 -3.17
CA ALA A 168 7.29 -3.32 -2.67
C ALA A 168 6.64 -4.64 -2.20
N ALA A 169 5.42 -4.61 -1.66
CA ALA A 169 4.66 -5.81 -1.33
C ALA A 169 4.25 -6.59 -2.61
N ALA A 170 3.66 -5.91 -3.59
CA ALA A 170 3.28 -6.50 -4.88
C ALA A 170 4.50 -7.07 -5.63
N TRP A 171 5.62 -6.35 -5.63
CA TRP A 171 6.88 -6.80 -6.23
C TRP A 171 7.45 -8.08 -5.60
N ARG A 172 7.27 -8.29 -4.29
CA ARG A 172 7.64 -9.54 -3.63
C ARG A 172 6.75 -10.72 -4.05
N ALA A 173 5.51 -10.45 -4.46
CA ALA A 173 4.61 -11.48 -4.97
C ALA A 173 4.94 -11.93 -6.41
N LEU A 174 5.67 -11.12 -7.21
CA LEU A 174 6.10 -11.49 -8.56
C LEU A 174 7.01 -12.73 -8.57
N ARG A 175 6.64 -13.72 -9.39
CA ARG A 175 7.33 -15.01 -9.52
C ARG A 175 8.38 -15.03 -10.63
N ASP A 176 8.11 -14.34 -11.74
CA ASP A 176 9.04 -14.20 -12.85
C ASP A 176 10.31 -13.43 -12.39
N PRO A 177 11.50 -14.06 -12.45
CA PRO A 177 12.73 -13.43 -12.00
C PRO A 177 13.19 -12.27 -12.87
N ALA A 178 12.98 -12.32 -14.19
CA ALA A 178 13.41 -11.28 -15.12
C ALA A 178 12.51 -10.04 -14.99
N LEU A 179 11.18 -10.25 -14.96
CA LEU A 179 10.23 -9.16 -14.69
C LEU A 179 10.45 -8.57 -13.30
N GLY A 180 10.63 -9.42 -12.28
CA GLY A 180 10.95 -8.99 -10.93
C GLY A 180 12.25 -8.17 -10.87
N LEU A 181 13.28 -8.53 -11.62
CA LEU A 181 14.52 -7.77 -11.67
C LEU A 181 14.30 -6.38 -12.31
N ALA A 182 13.63 -6.31 -13.46
CA ALA A 182 13.36 -5.05 -14.15
C ALA A 182 12.57 -4.06 -13.26
N LEU A 183 11.45 -4.52 -12.70
CA LEU A 183 10.60 -3.69 -11.83
C LEU A 183 11.28 -3.37 -10.49
N GLY A 184 12.16 -4.26 -10.01
CA GLY A 184 12.94 -4.06 -8.79
C GLY A 184 13.89 -2.87 -8.90
N HIS A 185 14.53 -2.68 -10.05
CA HIS A 185 15.37 -1.50 -10.30
C HIS A 185 14.57 -0.20 -10.23
N GLU A 186 13.38 -0.14 -10.84
CA GLU A 186 12.52 1.03 -10.77
C GLU A 186 12.07 1.36 -9.34
N LEU A 187 11.66 0.33 -8.59
CA LEU A 187 11.24 0.45 -7.19
C LEU A 187 12.36 1.00 -6.31
N ILE A 188 13.55 0.39 -6.39
CA ILE A 188 14.70 0.78 -5.56
C ILE A 188 15.15 2.19 -5.92
N ALA A 189 15.21 2.54 -7.20
CA ALA A 189 15.59 3.90 -7.62
C ALA A 189 14.63 4.97 -7.09
N LEU A 190 13.32 4.71 -7.12
CA LEU A 190 12.34 5.65 -6.56
C LEU A 190 12.46 5.75 -5.03
N TRP A 191 12.58 4.62 -4.33
CA TRP A 191 12.75 4.61 -2.89
C TRP A 191 14.04 5.33 -2.48
N ASP A 192 15.16 5.05 -3.13
CA ASP A 192 16.44 5.73 -2.88
C ASP A 192 16.32 7.26 -3.03
N ALA A 193 15.68 7.71 -4.11
CA ALA A 193 15.46 9.15 -4.32
C ALA A 193 14.60 9.79 -3.23
N MET A 194 13.61 9.06 -2.69
CA MET A 194 12.78 9.55 -1.58
C MET A 194 13.55 9.53 -0.25
N ALA A 195 14.30 8.47 0.03
CA ALA A 195 15.11 8.36 1.24
C ALA A 195 16.19 9.45 1.29
N ALA A 196 16.80 9.79 0.15
CA ALA A 196 17.76 10.89 0.06
C ALA A 196 17.13 12.26 0.37
N ALA A 197 15.83 12.44 0.10
CA ALA A 197 15.09 13.65 0.43
C ALA A 197 14.68 13.71 1.93
N GLY A 198 14.79 12.60 2.67
CA GLY A 198 14.43 12.49 4.08
C GLY A 198 13.01 11.97 4.32
N GLY A 199 12.49 12.19 5.55
CA GLY A 199 11.14 11.78 5.93
C GLY A 199 10.99 10.26 6.17
N ALA A 200 9.77 9.76 6.00
CA ALA A 200 9.44 8.36 6.32
C ALA A 200 10.23 7.34 5.49
N ALA A 201 10.62 7.68 4.26
CA ALA A 201 11.44 6.84 3.41
C ALA A 201 12.87 6.62 3.95
N ALA A 202 13.38 7.58 4.73
CA ALA A 202 14.71 7.52 5.35
C ALA A 202 14.68 6.93 6.78
N ALA A 203 13.50 6.82 7.39
CA ALA A 203 13.36 6.41 8.79
C ALA A 203 13.78 4.96 9.05
N ASP A 204 13.60 4.08 8.05
CA ASP A 204 13.93 2.66 8.14
C ASP A 204 14.74 2.19 6.92
N PRO A 205 16.09 2.26 6.97
CA PRO A 205 16.94 1.81 5.88
C PRO A 205 16.93 0.28 5.69
N SER A 206 16.53 -0.49 6.72
CA SER A 206 16.64 -1.95 6.72
C SER A 206 15.74 -2.59 5.65
N GLN A 207 14.57 -2.01 5.39
CA GLN A 207 13.66 -2.54 4.38
C GLN A 207 14.15 -2.28 2.95
N LEU A 208 14.82 -1.15 2.72
CA LEU A 208 15.44 -0.84 1.45
C LEU A 208 16.65 -1.76 1.20
N GLU A 209 17.45 -2.04 2.23
CA GLU A 209 18.52 -3.04 2.17
C GLU A 209 17.98 -4.44 1.85
N ALA A 210 16.89 -4.86 2.51
CA ALA A 210 16.23 -6.12 2.21
C ALA A 210 15.70 -6.19 0.76
N ALA A 211 15.20 -5.08 0.22
CA ALA A 211 14.81 -4.99 -1.19
C ALA A 211 16.01 -5.15 -2.12
N ARG A 212 17.14 -4.47 -1.85
CA ARG A 212 18.38 -4.62 -2.63
C ARG A 212 18.93 -6.06 -2.57
N ALA A 213 18.91 -6.68 -1.40
CA ALA A 213 19.32 -8.08 -1.24
C ALA A 213 18.43 -9.04 -2.05
N ARG A 214 17.11 -8.79 -2.11
CA ARG A 214 16.20 -9.55 -2.97
C ARG A 214 16.50 -9.34 -4.45
N MET A 215 16.79 -8.11 -4.87
CA MET A 215 17.18 -7.79 -6.25
C MET A 215 18.45 -8.55 -6.66
N GLY A 216 19.46 -8.64 -5.79
CA GLY A 216 20.64 -9.47 -6.01
C GLY A 216 20.28 -10.94 -6.28
N ARG A 217 19.41 -11.54 -5.46
CA ARG A 217 18.93 -12.92 -5.67
C ARG A 217 18.10 -13.09 -6.95
N LEU A 218 17.39 -12.05 -7.40
CA LEU A 218 16.69 -12.06 -8.69
C LEU A 218 17.67 -12.04 -9.86
N ALA A 219 18.72 -11.22 -9.77
CA ALA A 219 19.76 -11.13 -10.79
C ALA A 219 20.48 -12.47 -10.99
N GLU A 220 20.85 -13.15 -9.90
CA GLU A 220 21.46 -14.50 -10.01
C GLU A 220 20.52 -15.51 -10.69
N ARG A 221 19.24 -15.52 -10.31
CA ARG A 221 18.25 -16.42 -10.92
C ARG A 221 18.01 -16.12 -12.39
N ALA A 222 17.93 -14.83 -12.77
CA ALA A 222 17.73 -14.44 -14.16
C ALA A 222 18.92 -14.86 -15.05
N ARG A 223 20.16 -14.81 -14.53
CA ARG A 223 21.34 -15.32 -15.23
C ARG A 223 21.33 -16.85 -15.33
N GLY A 224 21.03 -17.56 -14.25
CA GLY A 224 20.99 -19.03 -14.22
C GLY A 224 19.91 -19.65 -15.10
N VAL A 225 18.80 -18.95 -15.35
CA VAL A 225 17.76 -19.40 -16.30
C VAL A 225 18.22 -19.29 -17.76
N GLY A 226 19.20 -18.43 -18.06
CA GLY A 226 19.83 -18.32 -19.38
C GLY A 226 20.94 -19.36 -19.63
N GLU A 227 21.47 -19.99 -18.58
CA GLU A 227 22.49 -21.06 -18.65
C GLU A 227 21.88 -22.43 -18.34
N GLY A 228 20.80 -22.80 -19.06
CA GLY A 228 20.32 -24.19 -19.10
C GLY A 228 21.44 -25.16 -19.51
N PRO A 229 21.39 -26.43 -19.08
CA PRO A 229 22.53 -27.33 -19.07
C PRO A 229 23.15 -27.42 -20.46
N ARG A 230 24.40 -26.93 -20.59
CA ARG A 230 25.23 -27.25 -21.75
C ARG A 230 25.43 -28.75 -21.69
N GLU A 231 24.69 -29.50 -22.50
CA GLU A 231 24.93 -30.91 -22.74
C GLU A 231 26.42 -31.07 -22.99
N THR A 232 27.10 -31.67 -22.02
CA THR A 232 28.46 -32.14 -22.19
C THR A 232 28.39 -33.20 -23.28
N GLU A 233 28.63 -32.80 -24.52
CA GLU A 233 28.86 -33.69 -25.64
C GLU A 233 30.10 -34.52 -25.25
N GLY A 234 29.83 -35.71 -24.70
CA GLY A 234 30.85 -36.66 -24.28
C GLY A 234 31.70 -37.07 -25.48
N PRO A 235 32.99 -37.37 -25.29
CA PRO A 235 33.88 -37.67 -26.40
C PRO A 235 33.40 -38.96 -27.09
N ARG A 236 33.03 -38.85 -28.37
CA ARG A 236 32.76 -40.00 -29.24
C ARG A 236 33.98 -40.90 -29.20
N ALA A 237 33.82 -42.10 -28.63
CA ALA A 237 34.80 -43.16 -28.69
C ALA A 237 35.10 -43.45 -30.16
N GLN A 238 36.39 -43.32 -30.53
CA GLN A 238 36.88 -43.76 -31.82
C GLN A 238 36.89 -45.29 -31.83
N ASP A 239 36.18 -45.84 -32.82
CA ASP A 239 36.25 -47.22 -33.26
C ASP A 239 37.70 -47.68 -33.38
N ARG A 240 38.01 -48.84 -32.78
CA ARG A 240 39.17 -49.63 -33.16
C ARG A 240 38.95 -51.11 -32.90
#